data_AF-A0A091BZW0-F1
#
_entry.id   AF-A0A091BZW0-F1
#
_cell.length_a   1.000
_cell.length_b   1.000
_cell.length_c   1.000
_cell.angle_alpha   90.00
_cell.angle_beta   90.00
_cell.angle_gamma   90.00
#
_symmetry.space_group_name_H-M   'P 1'
#
loop_
_entity.id
_entity.type
_entity.pdbx_description
1 polymer ?
#
loop_
_entity_poly.entity_id
_entity_poly.type
_entity_poly.pdbx_seq_one_letter_code
_entity_poly.pdbx_strand_id
1 'polypeptide(L)'
;MKDRTARLLSELVFAEFPISMKALSEQFQLSARTMRNEINEVNDYLQQQKLPLVHSLRGKGMKLELNRKEKEQVYVLLDADKKTEVLRREERILDLILAIALSKDKIFYFIKKKNIKFQKAL
;
A
#
# COMPACT_ATOMS: atom_id res chain seq x y z
N MET A 1 5.34 -0.66 -8.65
CA MET A 1 4.64 0.60 -9.02
C MET A 1 5.35 1.76 -8.30
N LYS A 2 5.14 3.06 -8.62
CA LYS A 2 5.72 4.14 -7.78
C LYS A 2 5.03 4.16 -6.40
N ASP A 3 5.76 4.45 -5.32
CA ASP A 3 5.22 4.47 -3.94
C ASP A 3 3.96 5.33 -3.82
N ARG A 4 3.95 6.49 -4.49
CA ARG A 4 2.82 7.42 -4.45
C ARG A 4 1.58 6.85 -5.12
N THR A 5 1.73 6.23 -6.28
CA THR A 5 0.66 5.57 -7.03
C THR A 5 0.09 4.39 -6.22
N ALA A 6 0.96 3.65 -5.53
CA ALA A 6 0.57 2.59 -4.60
C ALA A 6 -0.24 3.12 -3.40
N ARG A 7 0.18 4.25 -2.82
CA ARG A 7 -0.56 4.92 -1.74
C ARG A 7 -1.93 5.43 -2.20
N LEU A 8 -2.01 6.02 -3.39
CA LEU A 8 -3.29 6.45 -3.98
C LEU A 8 -4.23 5.26 -4.21
N LEU A 9 -3.72 4.15 -4.74
CA LEU A 9 -4.50 2.93 -4.91
C LEU A 9 -5.01 2.42 -3.56
N SER A 10 -4.15 2.35 -2.53
CA SER A 10 -4.54 1.96 -1.18
C SER A 10 -5.69 2.83 -0.66
N GLU A 11 -5.56 4.15 -0.70
CA GLU A 11 -6.62 5.09 -0.28
C GLU A 11 -7.96 4.80 -0.98
N LEU A 12 -7.94 4.61 -2.31
CA LEU A 12 -9.16 4.36 -3.09
C LEU A 12 -9.81 3.00 -2.79
N VAL A 13 -9.04 1.98 -2.42
CA VAL A 13 -9.54 0.63 -2.08
C VAL A 13 -10.27 0.63 -0.73
N PHE A 14 -9.77 1.41 0.23
CA PHE A 14 -10.34 1.53 1.57
C PHE A 14 -11.45 2.59 1.68
N ALA A 15 -11.59 3.45 0.68
CA ALA A 15 -12.62 4.47 0.66
C ALA A 15 -14.03 3.88 0.54
N GLU A 16 -14.86 4.10 1.56
CA GLU A 16 -16.29 3.75 1.50
C GLU A 16 -17.08 4.70 0.58
N PHE A 17 -16.66 5.97 0.54
CA PHE A 17 -17.29 7.04 -0.22
C PHE A 17 -16.37 7.58 -1.31
N PRO A 18 -16.93 8.17 -2.39
CA PRO A 18 -16.12 8.78 -3.44
C PRO A 18 -15.28 9.93 -2.88
N ILE A 19 -14.01 10.00 -3.27
CA ILE A 19 -13.10 11.06 -2.82
C ILE A 19 -13.02 12.14 -3.88
N SER A 20 -13.29 13.38 -3.52
CA SER A 20 -13.20 14.49 -4.47
C SER A 20 -11.76 14.71 -4.97
N MET A 21 -11.61 15.19 -6.22
CA MET A 21 -10.30 15.55 -6.77
C MET A 21 -9.59 16.62 -5.92
N LYS A 22 -10.36 17.54 -5.32
CA LYS A 22 -9.82 18.58 -4.43
C LYS A 22 -9.21 17.95 -3.17
N ALA A 23 -9.94 17.06 -2.50
CA ALA A 23 -9.45 16.37 -1.31
C ALA A 23 -8.21 15.53 -1.61
N LEU A 24 -8.21 14.77 -2.72
CA LEU A 24 -7.05 14.03 -3.19
C LEU A 24 -5.85 14.94 -3.47
N SER A 25 -6.08 16.10 -4.10
CA SER A 25 -5.02 17.08 -4.38
C SER A 25 -4.42 17.68 -3.12
N GLU A 26 -5.25 18.02 -2.14
CA GLU A 26 -4.82 18.56 -0.84
C GLU A 26 -4.05 17.52 -0.03
N GLN A 27 -4.56 16.29 0.07
CA GLN A 27 -3.93 15.19 0.82
C GLN A 27 -2.56 14.82 0.28
N PHE A 28 -2.41 14.78 -1.05
CA PHE A 28 -1.15 14.44 -1.71
C PHE A 28 -0.27 15.67 -1.99
N GLN A 29 -0.75 16.89 -1.68
CA GLN A 29 -0.08 18.16 -1.97
C GLN A 29 0.31 18.31 -3.44
N LEU A 30 -0.58 17.87 -4.33
CA LEU A 30 -0.38 17.88 -5.77
C LEU A 30 -1.40 18.80 -6.44
N SER A 31 -1.02 19.35 -7.60
CA SER A 31 -2.00 20.04 -8.43
C SER A 31 -3.04 19.05 -8.95
N ALA A 32 -4.27 19.53 -9.21
CA ALA A 32 -5.34 18.69 -9.76
C ALA A 32 -4.95 18.01 -11.09
N ARG A 33 -4.11 18.67 -11.91
CA ARG A 33 -3.54 18.07 -13.13
C ARG A 33 -2.66 16.88 -12.79
N THR A 34 -1.77 17.01 -11.81
CA THR A 34 -0.85 15.94 -11.41
C THR A 34 -1.63 14.81 -10.75
N MET A 35 -2.61 15.10 -9.88
CA MET A 35 -3.47 14.04 -9.31
C MET A 35 -4.24 13.26 -10.37
N ARG A 36 -4.71 13.93 -11.43
CA ARG A 36 -5.33 13.22 -12.55
C ARG A 36 -4.35 12.29 -13.24
N ASN A 37 -3.08 12.68 -13.40
CA ASN A 37 -2.06 11.80 -13.93
C ASN A 37 -1.80 10.62 -13.00
N GLU A 38 -1.77 10.82 -11.68
CA GLU A 38 -1.63 9.70 -10.72
C GLU A 38 -2.80 8.72 -10.83
N ILE A 39 -4.04 9.20 -10.99
CA ILE A 39 -5.20 8.34 -11.22
C ILE A 39 -5.07 7.56 -12.53
N ASN A 40 -4.55 8.19 -13.59
CA ASN A 40 -4.30 7.50 -14.85
C ASN A 40 -3.25 6.40 -14.66
N GLU A 41 -2.16 6.67 -13.94
CA GLU A 41 -1.16 5.64 -13.61
C GLU A 41 -1.77 4.47 -12.81
N VAL A 42 -2.68 4.76 -11.86
CA VAL A 42 -3.43 3.72 -11.13
C VAL A 42 -4.30 2.91 -12.10
N ASN A 43 -5.01 3.57 -13.01
CA ASN A 43 -5.88 2.88 -13.97
C ASN A 43 -5.08 2.02 -14.96
N ASP A 44 -3.93 2.49 -15.43
CA ASP A 44 -3.05 1.70 -16.29
C ASP A 44 -2.60 0.42 -15.58
N TYR A 45 -2.25 0.52 -14.29
CA TYR A 45 -1.90 -0.63 -13.46
C TYR A 45 -3.08 -1.60 -13.26
N LEU A 46 -4.26 -1.09 -12.90
CA LEU A 46 -5.46 -1.91 -12.71
C LEU A 46 -5.85 -2.63 -14.01
N GLN A 47 -5.73 -1.96 -15.15
CA GLN A 47 -6.02 -2.53 -16.46
C GLN A 47 -5.09 -3.70 -16.80
N GLN A 48 -3.79 -3.59 -16.50
CA GLN A 48 -2.82 -4.70 -16.69
C GLN A 48 -3.19 -5.94 -15.87
N GLN A 49 -3.80 -5.74 -14.70
CA GLN A 49 -4.25 -6.80 -13.80
C GLN A 49 -5.70 -7.25 -14.08
N LYS A 50 -6.36 -6.70 -15.11
CA LYS A 50 -7.76 -6.97 -15.46
C LYS A 50 -8.75 -6.66 -14.32
N LEU A 51 -8.44 -5.61 -13.55
CA LEU A 51 -9.28 -5.14 -12.45
C LEU A 51 -10.17 -3.96 -12.88
N PRO A 52 -11.28 -3.71 -12.16
CA PRO A 52 -12.08 -2.51 -12.35
C PRO A 52 -11.26 -1.23 -12.21
N LEU A 53 -11.58 -0.21 -13.02
CA LEU A 53 -10.88 1.07 -13.03
C LEU A 53 -11.51 2.07 -12.07
N VAL A 54 -10.71 3.03 -11.64
CA VAL A 54 -11.17 4.23 -10.93
C VAL A 54 -12.03 5.07 -11.88
N HIS A 55 -13.26 5.34 -11.46
CA HIS A 55 -14.21 6.13 -12.25
C HIS A 55 -14.68 7.37 -11.47
N SER A 56 -15.15 8.36 -12.22
CA SER A 56 -15.71 9.60 -11.65
C SER A 56 -17.21 9.45 -11.46
N LEU A 57 -17.68 9.67 -10.23
CA LEU A 57 -19.08 9.87 -9.90
C LEU A 57 -19.40 11.36 -9.95
N ARG A 58 -20.29 11.77 -10.87
CA ARG A 58 -20.59 13.18 -11.16
C ARG A 58 -20.94 13.94 -9.88
N GLY A 59 -20.16 14.99 -9.60
CA GLY A 59 -20.33 15.84 -8.42
C GLY A 59 -19.92 15.23 -7.08
N LYS A 60 -19.52 13.94 -7.04
CA LYS A 60 -19.15 13.24 -5.80
C LYS A 60 -17.66 12.97 -5.69
N GLY A 61 -16.98 12.70 -6.81
CA GLY A 61 -15.54 12.46 -6.83
C GLY A 61 -15.16 11.16 -7.53
N MET A 62 -14.04 10.59 -7.13
CA MET A 62 -13.43 9.39 -7.72
C MET A 62 -13.70 8.19 -6.82
N LYS A 63 -14.06 7.05 -7.42
CA LYS A 63 -14.34 5.82 -6.69
C LYS A 63 -13.74 4.62 -7.42
N LEU A 64 -13.29 3.65 -6.64
CA LEU A 64 -12.90 2.34 -7.09
C LEU A 64 -13.84 1.31 -6.45
N GLU A 65 -14.63 0.63 -7.29
CA GLU A 65 -15.57 -0.38 -6.83
C GLU A 65 -15.00 -1.76 -7.13
N LEU A 66 -14.74 -2.52 -6.07
CA LEU A 66 -14.16 -3.86 -6.14
C LEU A 66 -15.04 -4.82 -5.35
N ASN A 67 -15.29 -5.99 -5.92
CA ASN A 67 -15.87 -7.11 -5.19
C ASN A 67 -14.83 -7.72 -4.22
N ARG A 68 -15.27 -8.68 -3.39
CA ARG A 68 -14.39 -9.30 -2.39
C ARG A 68 -13.14 -9.95 -2.99
N LYS A 69 -13.28 -10.69 -4.09
CA LYS A 69 -12.17 -11.39 -4.74
C LYS A 69 -11.17 -10.39 -5.34
N GLU A 70 -11.67 -9.34 -5.96
CA GLU A 70 -10.84 -8.26 -6.53
C GLU A 70 -10.10 -7.48 -5.43
N LYS A 71 -10.75 -7.21 -4.29
CA LYS A 71 -10.06 -6.63 -3.12
C LYS A 71 -8.92 -7.53 -2.63
N GLU A 72 -9.19 -8.83 -2.46
CA GLU A 72 -8.16 -9.81 -2.06
C GLU A 72 -6.97 -9.84 -3.06
N GLN A 73 -7.25 -9.75 -4.37
CA GLN A 73 -6.20 -9.64 -5.39
C GLN A 73 -5.37 -8.34 -5.24
N VAL A 74 -6.03 -7.19 -5.06
CA VAL A 74 -5.33 -5.92 -4.85
C VAL A 74 -4.49 -5.94 -3.58
N TYR A 75 -4.96 -6.57 -2.50
CA TYR A 75 -4.18 -6.74 -1.28
C TYR A 75 -2.90 -7.53 -1.51
N VAL A 76 -2.99 -8.67 -2.20
CA VAL A 76 -1.81 -9.49 -2.50
C VAL A 76 -0.81 -8.72 -3.38
N LEU A 77 -1.31 -7.93 -4.33
CA LEU A 77 -0.48 -7.10 -5.20
C LEU A 77 0.23 -5.98 -4.43
N LEU A 78 -0.49 -5.27 -3.57
CA LEU A 78 0.07 -4.24 -2.69
C LEU A 78 1.07 -4.83 -1.69
N ASP A 79 0.80 -6.04 -1.16
CA ASP A 79 1.70 -6.74 -0.24
C ASP A 79 2.95 -7.29 -0.93
N ALA A 80 2.83 -7.73 -2.19
CA ALA A 80 3.98 -8.17 -2.98
C ALA A 80 4.91 -7.01 -3.34
N ASP A 81 4.36 -5.83 -3.71
CA ASP A 81 5.15 -4.60 -3.91
C ASP A 81 5.76 -4.16 -2.56
N LYS A 82 4.97 -4.19 -1.46
CA LYS A 82 5.47 -3.93 -0.11
C LYS A 82 6.58 -4.88 0.30
N LYS A 83 6.57 -6.18 -0.01
CA LYS A 83 7.64 -7.13 0.34
C LYS A 83 9.00 -6.75 -0.23
N THR A 84 9.05 -5.93 -1.27
CA THR A 84 10.31 -5.34 -1.76
C THR A 84 10.74 -4.08 -0.99
N GLU A 85 9.83 -3.44 -0.23
CA GLU A 85 10.02 -2.25 0.61
C GLU A 85 9.87 -2.47 2.14
N VAL A 86 9.54 -3.69 2.57
CA VAL A 86 8.95 -4.12 3.88
C VAL A 86 9.81 -3.89 5.14
N LEU A 87 10.88 -3.11 5.06
CA LEU A 87 11.65 -2.77 6.25
C LEU A 87 11.42 -1.33 6.73
N ARG A 88 10.16 -0.85 6.74
CA ARG A 88 9.80 0.36 7.51
C ARG A 88 9.40 0.03 8.95
N ARG A 89 9.68 0.98 9.84
CA ARG A 89 10.00 0.76 11.27
C ARG A 89 8.80 0.37 12.13
N GLU A 90 7.60 0.88 11.81
CA GLU A 90 6.40 0.63 12.61
C GLU A 90 5.84 -0.80 12.42
N GLU A 91 5.85 -1.33 11.20
CA GLU A 91 5.33 -2.67 10.90
C GLU A 91 6.19 -3.77 11.57
N ARG A 92 7.51 -3.56 11.73
CA ARG A 92 8.38 -4.44 12.55
C ARG A 92 7.97 -4.50 14.01
N ILE A 93 7.49 -3.40 14.57
CA ILE A 93 7.05 -3.36 15.96
C ILE A 93 5.78 -4.19 16.11
N LEU A 94 4.84 -4.06 15.17
CA LEU A 94 3.61 -4.84 15.16
C LEU A 94 3.89 -6.34 14.97
N ASP A 95 4.75 -6.71 14.03
CA ASP A 95 5.15 -8.11 13.82
C ASP A 95 5.86 -8.68 15.05
N LEU A 96 6.72 -7.89 15.71
CA LEU A 96 7.38 -8.30 16.93
C LEU A 96 6.38 -8.48 18.08
N ILE A 97 5.42 -7.55 18.23
CA ILE A 97 4.35 -7.64 19.22
C ILE A 97 3.52 -8.90 18.97
N LEU A 98 3.14 -9.15 17.72
CA LEU A 98 2.33 -10.31 17.36
C LEU A 98 3.10 -11.63 17.56
N ALA A 99 4.38 -11.68 17.19
CA ALA A 99 5.23 -12.83 17.43
C ALA A 99 5.39 -13.12 18.93
N ILE A 100 5.55 -12.08 19.76
CA ILE A 100 5.59 -12.23 21.22
C ILE A 100 4.22 -12.69 21.75
N ALA A 101 3.13 -12.08 21.30
CA ALA A 101 1.79 -12.35 21.81
C ALA A 101 1.27 -13.74 21.44
N LEU A 102 1.65 -14.26 20.27
CA LEU A 102 1.24 -15.56 19.76
C LEU A 102 2.24 -16.69 20.05
N SER A 103 3.44 -16.37 20.52
CA SER A 103 4.42 -17.35 20.98
C SER A 103 3.98 -17.96 22.32
N LYS A 104 3.96 -19.30 22.41
CA LYS A 104 3.70 -20.02 23.66
C LYS A 104 4.91 -20.06 24.61
N ASP A 105 6.09 -19.66 24.14
CA ASP A 105 7.33 -19.60 24.92
C ASP A 105 7.81 -18.16 25.14
N LYS A 106 8.45 -17.90 26.30
CA LYS A 106 9.07 -16.60 26.63
C LYS A 106 10.18 -16.28 25.62
N ILE A 107 9.95 -15.30 24.74
CA ILE A 107 10.98 -14.80 23.83
C ILE A 107 11.99 -13.97 24.64
N PHE A 108 13.14 -14.56 24.99
CA PHE A 108 14.27 -13.81 25.55
C PHE A 108 14.88 -12.92 24.46
N TYR A 109 14.72 -11.60 24.63
CA TYR A 109 15.29 -10.57 23.74
C TYR A 109 16.80 -10.39 23.95
N PHE A 110 17.62 -11.42 23.78
CA PHE A 110 19.07 -11.22 23.66
C PHE A 110 19.72 -12.34 22.82
N ILE A 111 20.46 -11.91 21.79
CA ILE A 111 21.36 -12.70 20.92
C ILE A 111 20.69 -13.48 19.77
N LYS A 112 20.26 -12.74 18.75
CA LYS A 112 20.62 -13.11 17.36
C LYS A 112 21.13 -11.92 16.56
N LYS A 113 22.00 -11.13 17.20
CA LYS A 113 23.02 -10.34 16.51
C LYS A 113 24.13 -11.29 16.04
N LYS A 114 23.83 -12.18 15.08
CA LYS A 114 24.81 -12.97 14.29
C LYS A 114 24.05 -13.77 13.22
N ASN A 115 23.78 -13.11 12.10
CA ASN A 115 23.77 -13.71 10.75
C ASN A 115 23.72 -12.65 9.64
N ILE A 116 24.12 -11.40 9.93
CA ILE A 116 24.65 -10.52 8.89
C ILE A 116 26.13 -10.85 8.80
N LYS A 117 26.51 -11.68 7.81
CA LYS A 117 27.89 -11.79 7.37
C LYS A 117 28.27 -10.44 6.78
N PHE A 118 28.94 -9.59 7.56
CA PHE A 118 29.75 -8.52 6.99
C PHE A 118 30.92 -9.20 6.26
N GLN A 119 30.88 -9.21 4.94
CA GLN A 119 32.08 -9.46 4.15
C GLN A 119 33.01 -8.25 4.38
N LYS A 120 34.17 -8.51 4.98
CA LYS A 120 35.33 -7.63 4.91
C LYS A 120 35.71 -7.48 3.44
N ALA A 121 35.80 -6.24 2.97
CA ALA A 121 36.65 -5.86 1.85
C ALA A 121 37.79 -5.02 2.42
N LEU A 122 39.00 -5.33 1.92
CA LEU A 122 40.33 -4.97 2.40
C LEU A 122 40.54 -3.49 2.75
#